data_AF-A0A2D9SM22-F1
#
_entry.id   AF-A0A2D9SM22-F1
#
_cell.length_a   1.000
_cell.length_b   1.000
_cell.length_c   1.000
_cell.angle_alpha   90.00
_cell.angle_beta   90.00
_cell.angle_gamma   90.00
#
_symmetry.space_group_name_H-M   'P 1'
#
loop_
_entity.id
_entity.type
_entity.pdbx_description
1 polymer ?
#
loop_
_entity_poly.entity_id
_entity_poly.type
_entity_poly.pdbx_seq_one_letter_code
_entity_poly.pdbx_strand_id
1 'polypeptide(L)' 'MWKMTLKQRRRHGELMSQLRRLQLDPYMKLPVDYTNGENPDEDEKYAAALETLKAVVEEIHELEVAGREGS' A
#
# COMPACT_ATOMS: atom_id res chain seq x y z
N MET A 1 -5.07 15.78 -17.48
CA MET A 1 -3.86 16.21 -16.75
C MET A 1 -4.24 16.25 -15.28
N TRP A 2 -3.63 15.43 -14.43
CA TRP A 2 -4.01 15.36 -13.01
C TRP A 2 -3.74 16.72 -12.35
N LYS A 3 -4.77 17.37 -11.79
CA LYS A 3 -4.67 18.71 -11.17
C LYS A 3 -4.14 18.63 -9.73
N MET A 4 -3.06 17.87 -9.52
CA MET A 4 -2.43 17.77 -8.20
C MET A 4 -1.51 18.97 -7.94
N THR A 5 -1.62 19.54 -6.74
CA THR A 5 -0.67 20.52 -6.22
C THR A 5 0.74 19.93 -6.12
N LEU A 6 1.76 20.79 -6.00
CA LEU A 6 3.15 20.33 -5.82
C LEU A 6 3.32 19.46 -4.55
N LYS A 7 2.59 19.79 -3.48
CA LYS A 7 2.59 19.01 -2.24
C LYS A 7 1.99 17.61 -2.44
N GLN A 8 0.82 17.54 -3.09
CA GLN A 8 0.16 16.26 -3.41
C GLN A 8 1.03 15.38 -4.32
N ARG A 9 1.69 15.96 -5.35
CA ARG A 9 2.60 15.20 -6.22
C ARG A 9 3.82 14.63 -5.48
N ARG A 10 4.41 15.40 -4.56
CA ARG A 10 5.51 14.90 -3.71
C ARG A 10 5.06 13.75 -2.84
N ARG A 11 3.92 13.91 -2.15
CA ARG A 11 3.34 12.85 -1.31
C ARG A 11 3.01 11.60 -2.12
N HIS A 12 2.41 11.75 -3.29
CA HIS A 12 2.15 10.64 -4.21
C HIS A 12 3.46 9.92 -4.61
N GLY A 13 4.54 10.64 -4.89
CA GLY A 13 5.85 10.03 -5.17
C GLY A 13 6.43 9.24 -4.00
N GLU A 14 6.25 9.73 -2.77
CA GLU A 14 6.63 9.00 -1.54
C GLU A 14 5.81 7.74 -1.38
N LEU A 15 4.48 7.82 -1.54
CA LEU A 15 3.58 6.67 -1.44
C LEU A 15 3.86 5.61 -2.50
N MET A 16 4.13 6.01 -3.75
CA MET A 16 4.55 5.07 -4.80
C MET A 16 5.88 4.38 -4.45
N SER A 17 6.79 5.07 -3.77
CA SER A 17 8.04 4.48 -3.29
C SER A 17 7.79 3.49 -2.14
N GLN A 18 6.86 3.80 -1.24
CA GLN A 18 6.44 2.89 -0.15
C GLN A 18 5.73 1.65 -0.72
N LEU A 19 4.82 1.83 -1.66
CA LEU A 19 4.15 0.75 -2.38
C LEU A 19 5.17 -0.18 -3.05
N ARG A 20 6.19 0.39 -3.71
CA ARG A 20 7.26 -0.40 -4.33
C ARG A 20 8.08 -1.20 -3.32
N ARG A 21 8.32 -0.66 -2.13
CA ARG A 21 9.01 -1.40 -1.05
C ARG A 21 8.13 -2.54 -0.52
N LEU A 22 6.85 -2.29 -0.32
CA LEU A 22 5.89 -3.32 0.10
C LEU A 22 5.78 -4.44 -0.93
N GLN A 23 5.76 -4.14 -2.23
CA GLN A 23 5.76 -5.19 -3.28
C GLN A 23 7.00 -6.10 -3.26
N LEU A 24 8.11 -5.64 -2.66
CA LEU A 24 9.33 -6.42 -2.48
C LEU A 24 9.37 -7.15 -1.13
N ASP A 25 8.42 -6.87 -0.24
CA ASP A 25 8.33 -7.51 1.05
C ASP A 25 8.05 -9.02 0.88
N PRO A 26 8.81 -9.91 1.55
CA PRO A 26 8.54 -11.35 1.53
C PRO A 26 7.11 -11.70 1.94
N TYR A 27 6.51 -10.97 2.89
CA TYR A 27 5.17 -11.23 3.40
C TYR A 27 4.05 -10.76 2.44
N MET A 28 4.40 -10.23 1.28
CA MET A 28 3.44 -9.90 0.22
C MET A 28 3.32 -11.01 -0.83
N LYS A 29 4.12 -12.08 -0.69
CA LYS A 29 4.02 -13.30 -1.48
C LYS A 29 3.79 -14.45 -0.53
N LEU A 30 2.61 -15.04 -0.60
CA LEU A 30 2.29 -16.23 0.16
C LEU A 30 3.17 -17.39 -0.35
N PRO A 31 3.92 -18.07 0.54
CA PRO A 31 4.59 -19.32 0.22
C PRO A 31 3.59 -20.36 -0.29
N VAL A 32 4.04 -21.28 -1.14
CA VAL A 32 3.17 -22.33 -1.72
C VAL A 32 2.66 -23.29 -0.65
N ASP A 33 3.42 -23.43 0.42
CA ASP A 33 3.18 -24.26 1.60
C ASP A 33 2.54 -23.51 2.77
N TYR A 34 2.15 -22.24 2.58
CA TYR A 34 1.51 -21.48 3.64
C TYR A 34 0.04 -21.91 3.83
N THR A 35 -0.29 -22.32 5.06
CA THR A 35 -1.66 -22.61 5.49
C THR A 35 -2.06 -21.64 6.61
N ASN A 36 -3.11 -20.86 6.36
CA ASN A 36 -3.66 -19.95 7.37
C ASN A 36 -4.15 -20.75 8.59
N GLY A 37 -3.77 -20.33 9.79
CA GLY A 37 -4.14 -20.96 11.06
C GLY A 37 -3.16 -22.02 11.58
N GLU A 38 -2.10 -22.37 10.83
CA GLU A 38 -1.05 -23.27 11.33
C GLU A 38 -0.04 -22.54 12.21
N ASN A 39 0.26 -21.27 11.92
CA ASN A 39 1.22 -20.48 12.68
C ASN A 39 0.68 -19.04 12.92
N PRO A 40 0.06 -18.77 14.08
CA PRO A 40 -0.57 -17.48 14.35
C PRO A 40 0.42 -16.31 14.32
N ASP A 41 1.68 -16.55 14.72
CA ASP A 41 2.74 -15.53 14.67
C ASP A 41 3.14 -15.17 13.22
N GLU A 42 2.97 -16.11 12.29
CA GLU A 42 3.25 -15.89 10.88
C GLU A 42 2.05 -15.24 10.17
N ASP A 43 0.84 -15.72 10.49
CA ASP A 43 -0.42 -15.15 10.04
C ASP A 43 -0.52 -13.66 10.38
N GLU A 44 -0.09 -13.27 11.58
CA GLU A 44 -0.07 -11.87 12.01
C GLU A 44 0.87 -11.01 11.13
N LYS A 45 2.00 -11.55 10.67
CA LYS A 45 2.93 -10.83 9.79
C LYS A 45 2.35 -10.63 8.40
N TYR A 46 1.70 -11.64 7.84
CA TYR A 46 0.99 -11.51 6.56
C TYR A 46 -0.17 -10.52 6.68
N ALA A 47 -0.94 -10.58 7.77
CA ALA A 47 -2.02 -9.62 8.03
C ALA A 47 -1.49 -8.18 8.17
N ALA A 48 -0.39 -7.98 8.90
CA ALA A 48 0.22 -6.66 9.07
C ALA A 48 0.76 -6.08 7.75
N ALA A 49 1.36 -6.92 6.90
CA ALA A 49 1.81 -6.51 5.57
C ALA A 49 0.64 -6.08 4.68
N LEU A 50 -0.47 -6.83 4.70
CA LEU A 50 -1.69 -6.51 3.97
C LEU A 50 -2.36 -5.23 4.46
N GLU A 51 -2.45 -5.01 5.77
CA GLU A 51 -2.98 -3.77 6.34
C GLU A 51 -2.13 -2.56 5.96
N THR A 52 -0.81 -2.71 5.98
CA THR A 52 0.11 -1.64 5.54
C THR A 52 -0.07 -1.33 4.05
N LEU A 53 -0.22 -2.36 3.20
CA LEU A 53 -0.53 -2.17 1.79
C LEU A 53 -1.85 -1.42 1.59
N LYS A 54 -2.90 -1.86 2.29
CA LYS A 54 -4.23 -1.27 2.21
C LYS A 54 -4.18 0.23 2.54
N ALA A 55 -3.54 0.59 3.65
CA ALA A 55 -3.38 1.99 4.06
C ALA A 55 -2.66 2.83 2.99
N VAL A 56 -1.58 2.31 2.39
CA VAL A 56 -0.84 3.02 1.34
C VAL A 56 -1.69 3.19 0.08
N VAL A 57 -2.45 2.17 -0.33
CA VAL A 57 -3.31 2.23 -1.52
C VAL A 57 -4.49 3.17 -1.30
N GLU A 58 -5.11 3.14 -0.12
CA GLU A 58 -6.18 4.07 0.27
C GLU A 58 -5.67 5.52 0.23
N GLU A 59 -4.51 5.81 0.79
CA GLU A 59 -3.95 7.17 0.78
C GLU A 59 -3.62 7.65 -0.64
N ILE A 60 -3.11 6.76 -1.51
CA ILE A 60 -2.92 7.06 -2.93
C ILE A 60 -4.28 7.40 -3.58
N HIS A 61 -5.29 6.56 -3.37
CA HIS A 61 -6.62 6.78 -3.93
C HIS A 61 -7.25 8.09 -3.48
N GLU A 62 -7.16 8.43 -2.19
CA GLU A 62 -7.65 9.70 -1.67
C GLU A 62 -6.96 10.91 -2.31
N LEU A 63 -5.64 10.84 -2.50
CA LEU A 63 -4.89 11.90 -3.18
C LEU A 63 -5.31 12.04 -4.65
N GLU A 64 -5.59 10.93 -5.32
CA GLU A 64 -6.07 10.90 -6.71
C GLU A 64 -7.46 11.51 -6.85
N VAL A 65 -8.38 11.14 -5.95
CA VAL A 65 -9.74 11.69 -5.89
C VAL A 65 -9.70 13.18 -5.59
N ALA A 66 -8.95 13.61 -4.57
CA ALA A 66 -8.79 15.02 -4.23
C ALA A 66 -8.17 15.84 -5.38
N GLY A 67 -7.23 15.25 -6.13
CA GLY A 67 -6.65 15.85 -7.33
C GLY A 67 -7.60 15.92 -8.53
N ARG A 68 -8.68 15.13 -8.53
CA ARG A 68 -9.72 15.11 -9.56
C ARG A 68 -10.88 16.07 -9.22
N GLU A 69 -11.31 16.09 -7.97
CA GLU A 69 -12.46 16.88 -7.48
C GLU A 69 -12.12 18.35 -7.21
N GLY A 70 -10.86 18.70 -6.98
CA GLY A 70 -10.41 20.10 -6.86
C GLY A 70 -10.39 20.91 -8.16
N SER A 71 -11.25 20.57 -9.13
CA SER A 71 -11.31 21.18 -10.48
C SER A 71 -12.40 22.22 -10.67
#